data_AF-A0A434ERS7-F1
#
_entry.id   AF-A0A434ERS7-F1
#
_cell.length_a   1.000
_cell.length_b   1.000
_cell.length_c   1.000
_cell.angle_alpha   90.00
_cell.angle_beta   90.00
_cell.angle_gamma   90.00
#
_symmetry.space_group_name_H-M   'P 1'
#
loop_
_entity.id
_entity.type
_entity.pdbx_description
1 polymer ?
#
loop_
_entity_poly.entity_id
_entity_poly.type
_entity_poly.pdbx_seq_one_letter_code
_entity_poly.pdbx_strand_id
1 'polypeptide(L)'
;TIPEGLTVEQALQRVADQEALTGDMPATLPHEGSIATDTLRFTRGATRQQMVDKLIADQKKLVEDVWSHRAPDLPIANIDDFVTLASIVEKETGRSDERSRVAAVFLNRLAKGMRLQSDPTIIYGLFGGKGKPADRPIYQSDLDKQTPYNTYMIKGLPPTPIANPGRAALEAVANPSKTDDLYFVADGNGGHVFAATLEEHNQNVARYRALQKKQADAAAKASGQTTAPATPDGNADGGNNSDGGENGDAGGDAAQ
;
A
#
# COMPACT_ATOMS: atom_id res chain seq x y z
N THR A 1 2.50 -13.76 -18.09
CA THR A 1 1.61 -13.24 -17.03
C THR A 1 2.20 -11.98 -16.47
N ILE A 2 1.37 -10.96 -16.29
CA ILE A 2 1.69 -9.75 -15.53
C ILE A 2 0.93 -9.83 -14.20
N PRO A 3 1.59 -10.20 -13.10
CA PRO A 3 1.03 -10.15 -11.76
C PRO A 3 0.48 -8.77 -11.36
N GLU A 4 -0.54 -8.80 -10.52
CA GLU A 4 -1.16 -7.62 -9.89
C GLU A 4 -0.14 -6.88 -8.99
N GLY A 5 -0.32 -5.57 -8.83
CA GLY A 5 0.50 -4.75 -7.92
C GLY A 5 1.94 -4.49 -8.41
N LEU A 6 2.26 -4.85 -9.65
CA LEU A 6 3.47 -4.38 -10.34
C LEU A 6 3.30 -2.97 -10.89
N THR A 7 4.37 -2.21 -10.93
CA THR A 7 4.44 -0.95 -11.68
C THR A 7 4.51 -1.19 -13.19
N VAL A 8 4.27 -0.16 -14.00
CA VAL A 8 4.42 -0.20 -15.45
C VAL A 8 5.84 -0.58 -15.84
N GLU A 9 6.86 -0.03 -15.17
CA GLU A 9 8.26 -0.36 -15.45
C GLU A 9 8.54 -1.85 -15.21
N GLN A 10 8.07 -2.41 -14.10
CA GLN A 10 8.22 -3.84 -13.78
C GLN A 10 7.43 -4.74 -14.73
N ALA A 11 6.22 -4.32 -15.13
CA ALA A 11 5.40 -5.05 -16.08
C ALA A 11 6.03 -5.07 -17.47
N LEU A 12 6.56 -3.94 -17.94
CA LEU A 12 7.25 -3.83 -19.22
C LEU A 12 8.56 -4.59 -19.24
N GLN A 13 9.30 -4.64 -18.13
CA GLN A 13 10.47 -5.50 -18.01
C GLN A 13 10.10 -6.97 -18.27
N ARG A 14 8.98 -7.46 -17.71
CA ARG A 14 8.50 -8.83 -17.98
C ARG A 14 8.13 -9.07 -19.44
N VAL A 15 7.62 -8.06 -20.14
CA VAL A 15 7.36 -8.15 -21.60
C VAL A 15 8.69 -8.17 -22.36
N ALA A 16 9.65 -7.34 -21.97
CA ALA A 16 10.97 -7.27 -22.60
C ALA A 16 11.71 -8.61 -22.51
N ASP A 17 11.68 -9.24 -21.34
CA ASP A 17 12.36 -10.51 -21.02
C ASP A 17 11.76 -11.74 -21.75
N GLN A 18 10.63 -11.59 -22.42
CA GLN A 18 10.01 -12.70 -23.16
C GLN A 18 10.69 -12.88 -24.54
N GLU A 19 11.56 -13.89 -24.64
CA GLU A 19 12.31 -14.21 -25.86
C GLU A 19 11.43 -14.58 -27.08
N ALA A 20 10.23 -15.11 -26.83
CA ALA A 20 9.31 -15.48 -27.92
C ALA A 20 8.64 -14.27 -28.59
N LEU A 21 8.78 -13.06 -28.01
CA LEU A 21 8.34 -11.80 -28.59
C LEU A 21 9.46 -11.14 -29.40
N THR A 22 9.05 -10.41 -30.45
CA THR A 22 9.97 -9.72 -31.37
C THR A 22 9.78 -8.20 -31.33
N GLY A 23 10.65 -7.48 -32.04
CA GLY A 23 10.59 -6.03 -32.14
C GLY A 23 10.99 -5.31 -30.85
N ASP A 24 11.04 -4.00 -30.95
CA ASP A 24 11.43 -3.11 -29.87
C ASP A 24 10.30 -2.88 -28.86
N MET A 25 10.67 -2.45 -27.66
CA MET A 25 9.73 -1.93 -26.67
C MET A 25 9.18 -0.57 -27.12
N PRO A 26 8.00 -0.16 -26.64
CA PRO A 26 7.48 1.18 -26.89
C PRO A 26 8.49 2.27 -26.49
N ALA A 27 8.60 3.31 -27.31
CA ALA A 27 9.55 4.42 -27.07
C ALA A 27 9.23 5.25 -25.83
N THR A 28 7.96 5.23 -25.39
CA THR A 28 7.47 5.97 -24.23
C THR A 28 6.81 5.01 -23.25
N LEU A 29 7.06 5.20 -21.96
CA LEU A 29 6.37 4.46 -20.92
C LEU A 29 4.90 4.90 -20.84
N PRO A 30 3.95 3.95 -20.78
CA PRO A 30 2.57 4.24 -20.41
C PRO A 30 2.46 4.85 -19.01
N HIS A 31 1.34 5.49 -18.72
CA HIS A 31 1.04 6.03 -17.39
C HIS A 31 0.91 4.91 -16.36
N GLU A 32 1.34 5.15 -15.12
CA GLU A 32 1.16 4.18 -14.04
C GLU A 32 -0.33 3.81 -13.86
N GLY A 33 -0.62 2.54 -13.57
CA GLY A 33 -2.01 2.06 -13.46
C GLY A 33 -2.69 1.67 -14.78
N SER A 34 -2.01 1.84 -15.92
CA SER A 34 -2.59 1.64 -17.26
C SER A 34 -2.32 0.27 -17.90
N ILE A 35 -1.64 -0.66 -17.20
CA ILE A 35 -1.30 -1.98 -17.75
C ILE A 35 -2.13 -3.07 -17.09
N ALA A 36 -2.76 -3.93 -17.89
CA ALA A 36 -3.57 -5.02 -17.38
C ALA A 36 -2.72 -6.08 -16.67
N THR A 37 -3.20 -6.54 -15.53
CA THR A 37 -2.52 -7.53 -14.70
C THR A 37 -3.09 -8.91 -14.96
N ASP A 38 -2.80 -9.46 -16.15
CA ASP A 38 -3.37 -10.74 -16.62
C ASP A 38 -2.33 -11.63 -17.34
N THR A 39 -2.75 -12.85 -17.66
CA THR A 39 -2.03 -13.80 -18.49
C THR A 39 -2.43 -13.65 -19.95
N LEU A 40 -1.62 -12.91 -20.71
CA LEU A 40 -1.80 -12.79 -22.16
C LEU A 40 -1.27 -14.03 -22.88
N ARG A 41 -2.10 -14.54 -23.80
CA ARG A 41 -1.70 -15.55 -24.79
C ARG A 41 -1.24 -14.85 -26.05
N PHE A 42 -0.16 -15.33 -26.63
CA PHE A 42 0.41 -14.79 -27.86
C PHE A 42 1.02 -15.92 -28.70
N THR A 43 1.14 -15.69 -30.00
CA THR A 43 1.88 -16.57 -30.91
C THR A 43 3.34 -16.16 -30.95
N ARG A 44 4.26 -17.12 -31.08
CA ARG A 44 5.68 -16.83 -31.29
C ARG A 44 5.85 -15.87 -32.46
N GLY A 45 6.65 -14.82 -32.27
CA GLY A 45 6.85 -13.77 -33.27
C GLY A 45 5.95 -12.55 -33.09
N ALA A 46 4.95 -12.58 -32.20
CA ALA A 46 4.19 -11.38 -31.84
C ALA A 46 5.12 -10.28 -31.32
N THR A 47 4.81 -9.02 -31.64
CA THR A 47 5.69 -7.90 -31.27
C THR A 47 5.47 -7.46 -29.83
N ARG A 48 6.52 -6.96 -29.19
CA ARG A 48 6.42 -6.35 -27.85
C ARG A 48 5.43 -5.19 -27.82
N GLN A 49 5.45 -4.33 -28.84
CA GLN A 49 4.47 -3.23 -29.00
C GLN A 49 3.02 -3.75 -28.99
N GLN A 50 2.70 -4.78 -29.78
CA GLN A 50 1.35 -5.37 -29.80
C GLN A 50 0.91 -5.90 -28.43
N MET A 51 1.84 -6.47 -27.66
CA MET A 51 1.53 -6.95 -26.31
C MET A 51 1.23 -5.80 -25.35
N VAL A 52 2.02 -4.72 -25.41
CA VAL A 52 1.79 -3.54 -24.58
C VAL A 52 0.49 -2.84 -24.96
N ASP A 53 0.22 -2.64 -26.24
CA ASP A 53 -1.03 -2.02 -26.71
C ASP A 53 -2.26 -2.81 -26.25
N LYS A 54 -2.17 -4.15 -26.32
CA LYS A 54 -3.21 -5.03 -25.81
C LYS A 54 -3.41 -4.88 -24.31
N LEU A 55 -2.33 -4.87 -23.53
CA LEU A 55 -2.39 -4.69 -22.08
C LEU A 55 -3.07 -3.36 -21.68
N ILE A 56 -2.75 -2.28 -22.41
CA ILE A 56 -3.35 -0.96 -22.17
C ILE A 56 -4.83 -0.98 -22.50
N ALA A 57 -5.20 -1.53 -23.65
CA ALA A 57 -6.60 -1.63 -24.07
C ALA A 57 -7.43 -2.48 -23.10
N ASP A 58 -6.88 -3.60 -22.63
CA ASP A 58 -7.54 -4.49 -21.68
C ASP A 58 -7.74 -3.81 -20.32
N GLN A 59 -6.73 -3.07 -19.81
CA GLN A 59 -6.85 -2.34 -18.55
C GLN A 59 -7.86 -1.22 -18.63
N LYS A 60 -7.81 -0.44 -19.71
CA LYS A 60 -8.78 0.63 -19.96
C LYS A 60 -10.21 0.08 -19.93
N LYS A 61 -10.45 -1.02 -20.64
CA LYS A 61 -11.76 -1.69 -20.67
C LYS A 61 -12.17 -2.17 -19.27
N LEU A 62 -11.26 -2.79 -18.52
CA LEU A 62 -11.52 -3.25 -17.15
C LEU A 62 -11.91 -2.09 -16.23
N VAL A 63 -11.14 -1.01 -16.26
CA VAL A 63 -11.36 0.19 -15.44
C VAL A 63 -12.71 0.82 -15.78
N GLU A 64 -13.01 1.02 -17.07
CA GLU A 64 -14.30 1.58 -17.52
C GLU A 64 -15.49 0.71 -17.12
N ASP A 65 -15.37 -0.61 -17.27
CA ASP A 65 -16.40 -1.59 -16.89
C ASP A 65 -16.69 -1.52 -15.38
N VAL A 66 -15.67 -1.63 -14.54
CA VAL A 66 -15.85 -1.59 -13.08
C VAL A 66 -16.34 -0.21 -12.62
N TRP A 67 -15.79 0.87 -13.17
CA TRP A 67 -16.21 2.23 -12.85
C TRP A 67 -17.68 2.49 -13.17
N SER A 68 -18.21 1.91 -14.26
CA SER A 68 -19.62 2.05 -14.64
C SER A 68 -20.59 1.39 -13.63
N HIS A 69 -20.12 0.42 -12.85
CA HIS A 69 -20.89 -0.31 -11.84
C HIS A 69 -20.53 0.09 -10.40
N ARG A 70 -19.89 1.24 -10.20
CA ARG A 70 -19.52 1.73 -8.87
C ARG A 70 -20.75 2.12 -8.05
N ALA A 71 -20.58 2.10 -6.73
CA ALA A 71 -21.58 2.60 -5.80
C ALA A 71 -21.94 4.07 -6.11
N PRO A 72 -23.23 4.45 -6.09
CA PRO A 72 -23.67 5.79 -6.47
C PRO A 72 -23.20 6.89 -5.52
N ASP A 73 -22.86 6.53 -4.28
CA ASP A 73 -22.41 7.41 -3.21
C ASP A 73 -20.88 7.37 -3.00
N LEU A 74 -20.12 6.82 -3.97
CA LEU A 74 -18.67 6.72 -3.86
C LEU A 74 -18.02 8.12 -3.74
N PRO A 75 -17.23 8.41 -2.69
CA PRO A 75 -16.62 9.73 -2.46
C PRO A 75 -15.36 9.94 -3.32
N ILE A 76 -15.44 9.59 -4.60
CA ILE A 76 -14.41 9.80 -5.64
C ILE A 76 -15.08 10.39 -6.87
N ALA A 77 -14.57 11.54 -7.32
CA ALA A 77 -15.21 12.32 -8.38
C ALA A 77 -14.91 11.82 -9.80
N ASN A 78 -13.72 11.25 -10.03
CA ASN A 78 -13.24 10.92 -11.38
C ASN A 78 -12.53 9.56 -11.42
N ILE A 79 -12.35 9.05 -12.63
CA ILE A 79 -11.80 7.72 -12.89
C ILE A 79 -10.29 7.64 -12.59
N ASP A 80 -9.57 8.76 -12.67
CA ASP A 80 -8.12 8.79 -12.41
C ASP A 80 -7.84 8.63 -10.90
N ASP A 81 -8.59 9.33 -10.05
CA ASP A 81 -8.58 9.17 -8.60
C ASP A 81 -8.98 7.75 -8.18
N PHE A 82 -9.95 7.17 -8.90
CA PHE A 82 -10.38 5.79 -8.68
C PHE A 82 -9.27 4.77 -8.92
N VAL A 83 -8.58 4.86 -10.07
CA VAL A 83 -7.44 3.97 -10.37
C VAL A 83 -6.29 4.23 -9.39
N THR A 84 -6.08 5.49 -9.00
CA THR A 84 -5.05 5.86 -8.02
C THR A 84 -5.32 5.19 -6.68
N LEU A 85 -6.54 5.30 -6.15
CA LEU A 85 -6.88 4.64 -4.89
C LEU A 85 -6.84 3.11 -5.02
N ALA A 86 -7.31 2.54 -6.12
CA ALA A 86 -7.23 1.10 -6.36
C ALA A 86 -5.77 0.60 -6.35
N SER A 87 -4.84 1.38 -6.89
CA SER A 87 -3.40 1.03 -6.84
C SER A 87 -2.83 1.05 -5.43
N ILE A 88 -3.34 1.90 -4.53
CA ILE A 88 -2.94 1.92 -3.12
C ILE A 88 -3.50 0.69 -2.41
N VAL A 89 -4.80 0.41 -2.57
CA VAL A 89 -5.48 -0.75 -1.98
C VAL A 89 -4.83 -2.08 -2.42
N GLU A 90 -4.44 -2.19 -3.70
CA GLU A 90 -3.70 -3.33 -4.24
C GLU A 90 -2.40 -3.59 -3.48
N LYS A 91 -1.65 -2.52 -3.15
CA LYS A 91 -0.37 -2.63 -2.45
C LYS A 91 -0.52 -2.82 -0.95
N GLU A 92 -1.67 -2.47 -0.39
CA GLU A 92 -1.93 -2.53 1.04
C GLU A 92 -2.31 -3.94 1.52
N THR A 93 -3.15 -4.67 0.75
CA THR A 93 -3.57 -6.01 1.15
C THR A 93 -3.69 -7.01 0.01
N GLY A 94 -3.02 -8.15 0.19
CA GLY A 94 -3.20 -9.33 -0.66
C GLY A 94 -4.46 -10.15 -0.32
N ARG A 95 -5.11 -9.87 0.82
CA ARG A 95 -6.26 -10.65 1.31
C ARG A 95 -7.56 -10.19 0.67
N SER A 96 -8.26 -11.14 0.02
CA SER A 96 -9.51 -10.85 -0.67
C SER A 96 -10.66 -10.48 0.28
N ASP A 97 -10.69 -11.05 1.48
CA ASP A 97 -11.74 -10.84 2.49
C ASP A 97 -11.65 -9.46 3.18
N GLU A 98 -10.48 -8.82 3.16
CA GLU A 98 -10.27 -7.52 3.80
C GLU A 98 -10.24 -6.34 2.83
N ARG A 99 -10.03 -6.60 1.53
CA ARG A 99 -9.73 -5.55 0.53
C ARG A 99 -10.81 -4.48 0.43
N SER A 100 -12.09 -4.86 0.45
CA SER A 100 -13.20 -3.89 0.41
C SER A 100 -13.30 -3.05 1.69
N ARG A 101 -12.79 -3.56 2.83
CA ARG A 101 -12.75 -2.84 4.10
C ARG A 101 -11.54 -1.91 4.19
N VAL A 102 -10.39 -2.32 3.66
CA VAL A 102 -9.23 -1.42 3.47
C VAL A 102 -9.59 -0.26 2.53
N ALA A 103 -10.28 -0.54 1.42
CA ALA A 103 -10.80 0.50 0.53
C ALA A 103 -11.75 1.46 1.28
N ALA A 104 -12.63 0.94 2.13
CA ALA A 104 -13.54 1.76 2.94
C ALA A 104 -12.76 2.71 3.87
N VAL A 105 -11.70 2.24 4.55
CA VAL A 105 -10.87 3.09 5.42
C VAL A 105 -10.29 4.28 4.66
N PHE A 106 -9.68 4.04 3.48
CA PHE A 106 -9.10 5.14 2.71
C PHE A 106 -10.17 6.11 2.20
N LEU A 107 -11.32 5.62 1.73
CA LEU A 107 -12.43 6.47 1.31
C LEU A 107 -12.98 7.32 2.46
N ASN A 108 -13.13 6.74 3.65
CA ASN A 108 -13.56 7.44 4.86
C ASN A 108 -12.56 8.52 5.28
N ARG A 109 -11.25 8.23 5.19
CA ARG A 109 -10.19 9.21 5.42
C ARG A 109 -10.25 10.36 4.42
N LEU A 110 -10.41 10.07 3.13
CA LEU A 110 -10.57 11.09 2.09
C LEU A 110 -11.77 12.00 2.37
N ALA A 111 -12.93 11.41 2.69
CA ALA A 111 -14.15 12.15 3.01
C ALA A 111 -14.00 13.07 4.23
N LYS A 112 -13.14 12.72 5.18
CA LYS A 112 -12.82 13.53 6.38
C LYS A 112 -11.63 14.47 6.19
N GLY A 113 -11.00 14.50 5.01
CA GLY A 113 -9.79 15.30 4.77
C GLY A 113 -8.58 14.85 5.60
N MET A 114 -8.57 13.59 6.04
CA MET A 114 -7.45 12.95 6.72
C MET A 114 -6.38 12.56 5.70
N ARG A 115 -5.13 12.46 6.17
CA ARG A 115 -4.03 11.87 5.39
C ARG A 115 -4.25 10.36 5.25
N LEU A 116 -3.79 9.77 4.14
CA LEU A 116 -3.96 8.32 3.92
C LEU A 116 -2.97 7.49 4.72
N GLN A 117 -1.74 7.97 4.90
CA GLN A 117 -0.67 7.32 5.66
C GLN A 117 -0.41 5.86 5.20
N SER A 118 -0.21 5.66 3.90
CA SER A 118 0.04 4.33 3.31
C SER A 118 1.51 4.18 2.89
N ASP A 119 2.20 3.19 3.45
CA ASP A 119 3.63 2.93 3.22
C ASP A 119 4.00 2.68 1.74
N PRO A 120 3.21 1.94 0.94
CA PRO A 120 3.43 1.81 -0.50
C PRO A 120 3.61 3.14 -1.24
N THR A 121 2.93 4.21 -0.78
CA THR A 121 3.02 5.53 -1.43
C THR A 121 4.37 6.20 -1.18
N ILE A 122 4.97 6.00 0.00
CA ILE A 122 6.33 6.44 0.31
C ILE A 122 7.33 5.67 -0.54
N ILE A 123 7.18 4.35 -0.62
CA ILE A 123 8.05 3.49 -1.42
C ILE A 123 8.07 3.97 -2.88
N TYR A 124 6.89 4.21 -3.46
CA TYR A 124 6.81 4.72 -4.82
C TYR A 124 7.42 6.12 -4.95
N GLY A 125 7.15 7.03 -4.02
CA GLY A 125 7.72 8.37 -4.03
C GLY A 125 9.25 8.42 -3.94
N LEU A 126 9.88 7.42 -3.31
CA LEU A 126 11.33 7.33 -3.14
C LEU A 126 12.05 6.61 -4.28
N PHE A 127 11.45 5.54 -4.81
CA PHE A 127 12.11 4.62 -5.73
C PHE A 127 11.47 4.57 -7.12
N GLY A 128 10.28 5.17 -7.29
CA GLY A 128 9.52 5.15 -8.52
C GLY A 128 9.14 3.75 -8.98
N GLY A 129 8.99 3.60 -10.30
CA GLY A 129 8.58 2.37 -10.97
C GLY A 129 9.47 1.16 -10.66
N LYS A 130 10.76 1.35 -10.39
CA LYS A 130 11.70 0.26 -10.05
C LYS A 130 11.34 -0.43 -8.74
N GLY A 131 10.74 0.30 -7.81
CA GLY A 131 10.44 -0.17 -6.46
C GLY A 131 11.66 -0.19 -5.53
N LYS A 132 11.40 -0.43 -4.25
CA LYS A 132 12.42 -0.46 -3.20
C LYS A 132 13.35 -1.68 -3.37
N PRO A 133 14.69 -1.52 -3.20
CA PRO A 133 15.60 -2.64 -3.06
C PRO A 133 15.17 -3.62 -1.95
N ALA A 134 15.30 -4.93 -2.19
CA ALA A 134 14.83 -5.95 -1.26
C ALA A 134 15.58 -5.95 0.08
N ASP A 135 16.86 -5.58 0.04
CA ASP A 135 17.82 -5.58 1.16
C ASP A 135 17.84 -4.27 1.97
N ARG A 136 17.10 -3.25 1.54
CA ARG A 136 17.05 -1.94 2.22
C ARG A 136 15.78 -1.80 3.06
N PRO A 137 15.86 -1.58 4.39
CA PRO A 137 14.69 -1.27 5.20
C PRO A 137 14.14 0.14 4.88
N ILE A 138 12.93 0.44 5.35
CA ILE A 138 12.40 1.81 5.40
C ILE A 138 12.90 2.46 6.68
N TYR A 139 13.47 3.66 6.56
CA TYR A 139 13.96 4.44 7.69
C TYR A 139 12.96 5.51 8.11
N GLN A 140 13.05 6.01 9.35
CA GLN A 140 12.23 7.15 9.77
C GLN A 140 12.41 8.37 8.84
N SER A 141 13.65 8.62 8.38
CA SER A 141 13.94 9.69 7.43
C SER A 141 13.27 9.52 6.06
N ASP A 142 12.88 8.30 5.69
CA ASP A 142 12.09 8.03 4.48
C ASP A 142 10.64 8.47 4.69
N LEU A 143 10.07 8.20 5.87
CA LEU A 143 8.72 8.62 6.25
C LEU A 143 8.62 10.15 6.31
N ASP A 144 9.71 10.81 6.74
CA ASP A 144 9.76 12.26 6.90
C ASP A 144 10.08 13.01 5.59
N LYS A 145 10.49 12.29 4.54
CA LYS A 145 10.91 12.90 3.27
C LYS A 145 9.71 13.42 2.48
N GLN A 146 9.72 14.71 2.17
CA GLN A 146 8.68 15.33 1.36
C GLN A 146 8.78 14.86 -0.09
N THR A 147 7.72 14.22 -0.57
CA THR A 147 7.51 13.90 -1.98
C THR A 147 6.04 14.11 -2.32
N PRO A 148 5.67 14.30 -3.60
CA PRO A 148 4.26 14.37 -4.02
C PRO A 148 3.47 13.09 -3.73
N TYR A 149 4.13 11.98 -3.42
CA TYR A 149 3.50 10.69 -3.16
C TYR A 149 3.45 10.34 -1.67
N ASN A 150 4.16 11.08 -0.81
CA ASN A 150 4.21 10.75 0.61
C ASN A 150 2.89 11.13 1.30
N THR A 151 1.98 10.16 1.40
CA THR A 151 0.67 10.32 2.04
C THR A 151 0.69 10.45 3.56
N TYR A 152 1.87 10.45 4.19
CA TYR A 152 2.05 10.92 5.57
C TYR A 152 2.19 12.43 5.66
N MET A 153 2.55 13.09 4.55
CA MET A 153 2.78 14.53 4.50
C MET A 153 1.65 15.27 3.76
N ILE A 154 1.15 14.68 2.66
CA ILE A 154 0.07 15.27 1.87
C ILE A 154 -1.32 14.84 2.37
N LYS A 155 -2.32 15.68 2.13
CA LYS A 155 -3.75 15.31 2.26
C LYS A 155 -4.28 14.87 0.88
N GLY A 156 -5.17 13.90 0.87
CA GLY A 156 -5.74 13.37 -0.37
C GLY A 156 -4.89 12.29 -1.02
N LEU A 157 -5.15 12.04 -2.31
CA LEU A 157 -4.47 11.06 -3.12
C LEU A 157 -3.11 11.59 -3.65
N PRO A 158 -2.13 10.71 -3.91
CA PRO A 158 -0.95 11.06 -4.70
C PRO A 158 -1.35 11.45 -6.14
N PRO A 159 -0.46 12.12 -6.90
CA PRO A 159 -0.80 12.65 -8.22
C PRO A 159 -1.05 11.59 -9.31
N THR A 160 -0.59 10.35 -9.10
CA THR A 160 -0.82 9.22 -10.02
C THR A 160 -0.96 7.92 -9.22
N PRO A 161 -1.44 6.84 -9.86
CA PRO A 161 -1.31 5.50 -9.31
C PRO A 161 0.15 5.17 -8.96
N ILE A 162 0.34 4.20 -8.07
CA ILE A 162 1.65 3.71 -7.62
C ILE A 162 1.97 2.28 -8.09
N ALA A 163 1.02 1.65 -8.78
CA ALA A 163 1.11 0.31 -9.37
C ALA A 163 -0.06 0.10 -10.34
N ASN A 164 -0.06 -1.03 -11.05
CA ASN A 164 -1.19 -1.50 -11.82
C ASN A 164 -2.15 -2.31 -10.92
N PRO A 165 -3.37 -1.80 -10.65
CA PRO A 165 -4.34 -2.51 -9.83
C PRO A 165 -5.02 -3.63 -10.61
N GLY A 166 -5.25 -4.76 -9.92
CA GLY A 166 -6.05 -5.85 -10.44
C GLY A 166 -7.54 -5.57 -10.36
N ARG A 167 -8.33 -6.49 -10.95
CA ARG A 167 -9.79 -6.42 -10.93
C ARG A 167 -10.32 -6.35 -9.50
N ALA A 168 -9.76 -7.15 -8.59
CA ALA A 168 -10.24 -7.22 -7.22
C ALA A 168 -10.05 -5.91 -6.44
N ALA A 169 -8.95 -5.18 -6.69
CA ALA A 169 -8.73 -3.86 -6.08
C ALA A 169 -9.66 -2.79 -6.67
N LEU A 170 -9.85 -2.79 -8.00
CA LEU A 170 -10.82 -1.91 -8.66
C LEU A 170 -12.24 -2.15 -8.12
N GLU A 171 -12.67 -3.41 -8.01
CA GLU A 171 -14.00 -3.76 -7.48
C GLU A 171 -14.15 -3.38 -6.01
N ALA A 172 -13.11 -3.58 -5.20
CA ALA A 172 -13.11 -3.19 -3.78
C ALA A 172 -13.26 -1.66 -3.59
N VAL A 173 -12.63 -0.85 -4.45
CA VAL A 173 -12.80 0.61 -4.41
C VAL A 173 -14.15 1.02 -4.98
N ALA A 174 -14.64 0.36 -6.04
CA ALA A 174 -15.92 0.69 -6.65
C ALA A 174 -17.10 0.35 -5.74
N ASN A 175 -16.97 -0.70 -4.95
CA ASN A 175 -17.99 -1.21 -4.03
C ASN A 175 -17.37 -1.54 -2.66
N PRO A 176 -16.98 -0.52 -1.88
CA PRO A 176 -16.32 -0.70 -0.59
C PRO A 176 -17.30 -1.25 0.46
N SER A 177 -16.75 -1.85 1.52
CA SER A 177 -17.55 -2.21 2.70
C SER A 177 -18.19 -0.96 3.31
N LYS A 178 -19.44 -1.07 3.77
CA LYS A 178 -20.14 0.02 4.46
C LYS A 178 -19.75 0.00 5.94
N THR A 179 -18.71 0.74 6.30
CA THR A 179 -18.22 0.87 7.68
C THR A 179 -17.74 2.30 7.94
N ASP A 180 -17.61 2.67 9.21
CA ASP A 180 -17.01 3.94 9.65
C ASP A 180 -15.53 3.76 10.05
N ASP A 181 -14.90 2.66 9.64
CA ASP A 181 -13.51 2.39 10.02
C ASP A 181 -12.59 3.49 9.45
N LEU A 182 -11.67 3.94 10.29
CA LEU A 182 -10.67 4.95 9.96
C LEU A 182 -9.25 4.45 10.13
N TYR A 183 -9.06 3.29 10.75
CA TYR A 183 -7.75 2.75 11.05
C TYR A 183 -7.75 1.24 10.88
N PHE A 184 -6.58 0.68 10.59
CA PHE A 184 -6.34 -0.76 10.65
C PHE A 184 -4.92 -1.02 11.11
N VAL A 185 -4.69 -2.17 11.74
CA VAL A 185 -3.38 -2.63 12.19
C VAL A 185 -3.31 -4.14 12.07
N ALA A 186 -2.13 -4.69 11.80
CA ALA A 186 -1.93 -6.13 11.68
C ALA A 186 -2.44 -6.89 12.93
N ASP A 187 -3.08 -8.03 12.70
CA ASP A 187 -3.64 -8.90 13.76
C ASP A 187 -2.66 -9.95 14.31
N GLY A 188 -1.50 -10.12 13.64
CA GLY A 188 -0.48 -11.13 13.97
C GLY A 188 -0.67 -12.50 13.32
N ASN A 189 -1.77 -12.72 12.58
CA ASN A 189 -2.07 -13.94 11.82
C ASN A 189 -2.08 -13.70 10.30
N GLY A 190 -1.65 -12.51 9.87
CA GLY A 190 -1.56 -12.10 8.48
C GLY A 190 -2.78 -11.34 7.96
N GLY A 191 -3.71 -10.93 8.82
CA GLY A 191 -4.82 -10.01 8.50
C GLY A 191 -4.74 -8.71 9.31
N HIS A 192 -5.87 -8.01 9.42
CA HIS A 192 -5.96 -6.72 10.09
C HIS A 192 -7.13 -6.63 11.07
N VAL A 193 -6.90 -5.91 12.17
CA VAL A 193 -7.95 -5.41 13.06
C VAL A 193 -8.25 -3.96 12.67
N PHE A 194 -9.51 -3.68 12.39
CA PHE A 194 -10.00 -2.37 11.99
C PHE A 194 -10.63 -1.63 13.18
N ALA A 195 -10.58 -0.31 13.15
CA ALA A 195 -11.14 0.56 14.18
C ALA A 195 -11.73 1.84 13.59
N ALA A 196 -12.83 2.31 14.17
CA ALA A 196 -13.44 3.59 13.81
C ALA A 196 -12.82 4.77 14.56
N THR A 197 -12.16 4.52 15.69
CA THR A 197 -11.57 5.55 16.55
C THR A 197 -10.08 5.34 16.78
N LEU A 198 -9.38 6.44 17.06
CA LEU A 198 -7.95 6.43 17.38
C LEU A 198 -7.67 5.69 18.70
N GLU A 199 -8.58 5.78 19.68
CA GLU A 199 -8.43 5.08 20.96
C GLU A 199 -8.45 3.56 20.77
N GLU A 200 -9.45 3.04 20.04
CA GLU A 200 -9.52 1.62 19.70
C GLU A 200 -8.31 1.17 18.89
N HIS A 201 -7.88 1.98 17.92
CA HIS A 201 -6.68 1.70 17.14
C HIS A 201 -5.43 1.58 18.04
N ASN A 202 -5.22 2.51 18.96
CA ASN A 202 -4.09 2.49 19.89
C ASN A 202 -4.10 1.24 20.79
N GLN A 203 -5.29 0.80 21.23
CA GLN A 203 -5.44 -0.45 21.97
C GLN A 203 -5.10 -1.68 21.11
N ASN A 204 -5.46 -1.68 19.83
CA ASN A 204 -5.11 -2.75 18.89
C ASN A 204 -3.60 -2.78 18.60
N VAL A 205 -2.97 -1.62 18.43
CA VAL A 205 -1.51 -1.48 18.29
C VAL A 205 -0.79 -2.03 19.51
N ALA A 206 -1.25 -1.69 20.72
CA ALA A 206 -0.66 -2.21 21.96
C ALA A 206 -0.76 -3.74 22.04
N ARG A 207 -1.91 -4.31 21.66
CA ARG A 207 -2.12 -5.76 21.59
C ARG A 207 -1.18 -6.43 20.57
N TYR A 208 -1.05 -5.86 19.37
CA TYR A 208 -0.16 -6.36 18.34
C TYR A 208 1.32 -6.34 18.77
N ARG A 209 1.78 -5.23 19.34
CA ARG A 209 3.16 -5.10 19.86
C ARG A 209 3.47 -6.11 20.97
N ALA A 210 2.52 -6.34 21.88
CA ALA A 210 2.66 -7.35 22.92
C ALA A 210 2.76 -8.78 22.35
N LEU A 211 2.02 -9.06 21.26
CA LEU A 211 2.07 -10.35 20.56
C LEU A 211 3.40 -10.53 19.82
N GLN A 212 3.90 -9.51 19.12
CA GLN A 212 5.22 -9.53 18.49
C GLN A 212 6.34 -9.80 19.51
N LYS A 213 6.32 -9.12 20.67
CA LYS A 213 7.31 -9.35 21.73
C LYS A 213 7.31 -10.81 22.21
N LYS A 214 6.13 -11.38 22.44
CA LYS A 214 6.01 -12.79 22.86
C LYS A 214 6.55 -13.76 21.81
N GLN A 215 6.31 -13.49 20.52
CA GLN A 215 6.83 -14.31 19.43
C GLN A 215 8.35 -14.20 19.32
N ALA A 216 8.91 -12.99 19.44
CA ALA A 216 10.35 -12.78 19.47
C ALA A 216 11.01 -13.51 20.67
N ASP A 217 10.43 -13.40 21.86
CA ASP A 217 10.90 -14.10 23.06
C ASP A 217 10.82 -15.63 22.90
N ALA A 218 9.76 -16.15 22.27
CA ALA A 218 9.61 -17.57 21.99
C ALA A 218 10.62 -18.06 20.94
N ALA A 219 10.86 -17.28 19.88
CA ALA A 219 11.85 -17.57 18.86
C ALA A 219 13.28 -17.57 19.43
N ALA A 220 13.60 -16.61 20.30
CA ALA A 220 14.90 -16.55 21.00
C ALA A 220 15.11 -17.74 21.95
N LYS A 221 14.06 -18.16 22.66
CA LYS A 221 14.09 -19.37 23.50
C LYS A 221 14.24 -20.65 22.66
N ALA A 222 13.58 -20.72 21.51
CA ALA A 222 13.66 -21.86 20.60
C ALA A 222 15.01 -21.95 19.87
N SER A 223 15.69 -20.81 19.64
CA SER A 223 17.01 -20.76 19.00
C SER A 223 18.18 -20.99 19.97
N GLY A 224 17.91 -21.27 21.26
CA GLY A 224 18.95 -21.55 22.26
C GLY A 224 19.82 -20.35 22.63
N GLN A 225 19.43 -19.13 22.24
CA GLN A 225 20.08 -17.92 22.71
C GLN A 225 19.57 -17.56 24.10
N THR A 226 20.26 -18.07 25.11
CA THR A 226 20.09 -17.65 26.50
C THR A 226 20.49 -16.17 26.60
N THR A 227 19.52 -15.25 26.60
CA THR A 227 19.77 -13.89 27.07
C THR A 227 20.10 -13.99 28.56
N ALA A 228 21.39 -13.87 28.90
CA ALA A 228 21.82 -13.72 30.28
C ALA A 228 21.11 -12.49 30.89
N PRO A 229 20.63 -12.58 32.15
CA PRO A 229 20.03 -11.42 32.80
C PRO A 229 21.10 -10.35 33.02
N ALA A 230 20.83 -9.13 32.55
CA ALA A 230 21.61 -7.96 32.91
C ALA A 230 21.51 -7.74 34.42
N THR A 231 22.67 -7.73 35.08
CA THR A 231 22.83 -7.37 36.49
C THR A 231 22.42 -5.89 36.68
N PRO A 232 21.73 -5.53 37.78
CA PRO A 232 21.36 -4.16 38.06
C PRO A 232 22.50 -3.46 38.81
N ASP A 233 23.05 -2.40 38.23
CA ASP A 233 23.78 -1.37 38.98
C ASP A 233 23.05 -0.05 38.81
N GLY A 234 22.54 0.47 39.92
CA GLY A 234 21.91 1.79 39.99
C GLY A 234 22.92 2.91 40.15
N ASN A 235 22.54 4.13 39.78
CA ASN A 235 22.32 5.21 40.74
C ASN A 235 21.61 6.42 40.09
N ALA A 236 20.91 7.18 40.93
CA ALA A 236 20.15 8.42 40.71
C ALA A 236 20.97 9.55 40.02
N ASP A 237 20.41 10.61 39.42
CA ASP A 237 19.51 11.60 40.04
C ASP A 237 19.07 12.69 39.02
N GLY A 238 17.87 13.26 39.24
CA GLY A 238 17.60 14.69 39.15
C GLY A 238 17.21 15.35 37.82
N GLY A 239 15.99 15.89 37.74
CA GLY A 239 15.71 17.04 36.86
C GLY A 239 14.28 17.21 36.32
N ASN A 240 13.40 17.77 37.14
CA ASN A 240 12.03 18.22 36.84
C ASN A 240 11.98 19.46 35.91
N ASN A 241 11.12 19.50 34.88
CA ASN A 241 9.99 20.46 34.77
C ASN A 241 9.17 20.35 33.47
N SER A 242 7.86 20.57 33.67
CA SER A 242 6.74 20.86 32.78
C SER A 242 6.97 21.96 31.72
N ASP A 243 6.30 21.89 30.56
CA ASP A 243 5.08 22.67 30.26
C ASP A 243 4.50 22.32 28.86
N GLY A 244 3.22 22.61 28.67
CA GLY A 244 2.30 22.10 27.66
C GLY A 244 2.39 22.64 26.23
N GLY A 245 1.56 22.03 25.39
CA GLY A 245 1.38 22.39 23.98
C GLY A 245 0.45 21.42 23.26
N GLU A 246 -0.86 21.68 23.35
CA GLU A 246 -1.89 21.07 22.51
C GLU A 246 -1.55 21.20 21.02
N ASN A 247 -1.59 20.10 20.28
CA ASN A 247 -1.99 20.05 18.87
C ASN A 247 -2.31 18.60 18.47
N GLY A 248 -3.60 18.31 18.31
CA GLY A 248 -4.09 17.02 17.82
C GLY A 248 -3.96 16.90 16.32
N ASP A 249 -2.91 16.21 15.86
CA ASP A 249 -2.85 15.43 14.61
C ASP A 249 -1.53 14.62 14.56
N ALA A 250 -1.21 13.94 15.67
CA ALA A 250 0.05 13.20 15.84
C ALA A 250 -0.23 11.75 16.27
N GLY A 251 -1.02 11.04 15.47
CA GLY A 251 -1.10 9.58 15.49
C GLY A 251 -0.30 9.06 14.31
N GLY A 252 1.00 8.86 14.49
CA GLY A 252 1.84 8.17 13.51
C GLY A 252 1.35 6.74 13.35
N ASP A 253 0.66 6.47 12.25
CA ASP A 253 0.10 5.17 11.84
C ASP A 253 1.16 4.19 11.30
N ALA A 254 2.44 4.46 11.57
CA ALA A 254 3.56 3.60 11.19
C ALA A 254 3.56 2.35 12.08
N ALA A 255 2.63 1.44 11.78
CA ALA A 255 2.63 0.07 12.26
C ALA A 255 3.32 -0.83 11.22
N GLN A 256 4.62 -0.60 11.01
CA GLN A 256 5.55 -1.61 10.51
C GLN A 256 6.70 -1.77 11.51
#